data_AF-A0A8J2TIW5-F1
#
_entry.id   AF-A0A8J2TIW5-F1
#
_cell.length_a   1.000
_cell.length_b   1.000
_cell.length_c   1.000
_cell.angle_alpha   90.00
_cell.angle_beta   90.00
_cell.angle_gamma   90.00
#
_symmetry.space_group_name_H-M   'P 1'
#
loop_
_entity.id
_entity.type
_entity.pdbx_description
1 polymer ?
#
loop_
_entity_poly.entity_id
_entity_poly.type
_entity_poly.pdbx_seq_one_letter_code
_entity_poly.pdbx_strand_id
1 'polypeptide(L)'
;MKAATPETLQTAQLAFQYFAHALKTGEWAAFLAMLSEDFTFWFPIGAYQGENVGKDKAVAFFHSVTNQVFIGGLSLTLINVMSNETSVIFEVRSQGKMYGHSYQNQAAIVFEVRGEQICRYREYLGVLFRIDSSTIPE
;
A
#
# COMPACT_ATOMS: atom_id res chain seq x y z
N MET A 1 -9.69 20.31 9.45
CA MET A 1 -8.40 19.60 9.32
C MET A 1 -7.42 20.53 8.61
N LYS A 2 -6.16 20.59 9.03
CA LYS A 2 -5.15 21.37 8.31
C LYS A 2 -4.71 20.60 7.06
N ALA A 3 -4.46 21.34 5.99
CA ALA A 3 -3.89 20.79 4.76
C ALA A 3 -2.47 20.26 5.02
N ALA A 4 -2.01 19.34 4.18
CA ALA A 4 -0.63 18.87 4.21
C ALA A 4 0.35 20.03 4.00
N THR A 5 1.50 19.96 4.67
CA THR A 5 2.62 20.82 4.30
C THR A 5 3.21 20.35 2.96
N PRO A 6 3.87 21.24 2.19
CA PRO A 6 4.56 20.85 0.96
C PRO A 6 5.55 19.69 1.17
N GLU A 7 6.26 19.69 2.29
CA GLU A 7 7.26 18.67 2.65
C GLU A 7 6.59 17.31 2.88
N THR A 8 5.48 17.28 3.64
CA THR A 8 4.70 16.07 3.89
C THR A 8 4.24 15.43 2.58
N LEU A 9 3.71 16.25 1.67
CA LEU A 9 3.24 15.77 0.37
C LEU A 9 4.40 15.28 -0.50
N GLN A 10 5.53 16.00 -0.51
CA GLN A 10 6.71 15.64 -1.29
C GLN A 10 7.32 14.32 -0.81
N THR A 11 7.48 14.13 0.50
CA THR A 11 7.98 12.88 1.08
C THR A 11 7.05 11.70 0.75
N ALA A 12 5.74 11.87 0.91
CA ALA A 12 4.78 10.82 0.58
C ALA A 12 4.79 10.47 -0.91
N GLN A 13 4.87 11.47 -1.79
CA GLN A 13 4.93 11.26 -3.23
C GLN A 13 6.21 10.52 -3.65
N LEU A 14 7.35 10.87 -3.08
CA LEU A 14 8.62 10.17 -3.31
C LEU A 14 8.53 8.71 -2.84
N ALA A 15 8.01 8.49 -1.62
CA ALA A 15 7.78 7.14 -1.11
C ALA A 15 6.84 6.34 -2.00
N PHE A 16 5.77 6.96 -2.50
CA PHE A 16 4.83 6.32 -3.43
C PHE A 16 5.49 5.95 -4.77
N GLN A 17 6.37 6.80 -5.31
CA GLN A 17 7.13 6.48 -6.52
C GLN A 17 8.05 5.26 -6.32
N TYR A 18 8.79 5.21 -5.20
CA TYR A 18 9.61 4.04 -4.88
C TYR A 18 8.77 2.80 -4.61
N PHE A 19 7.64 2.94 -3.93
CA PHE A 19 6.69 1.85 -3.68
C PHE A 19 6.13 1.27 -4.99
N ALA A 20 5.66 2.13 -5.90
CA ALA A 20 5.12 1.71 -7.19
C ALA A 20 6.20 1.07 -8.09
N HIS A 21 7.42 1.61 -8.07
CA HIS A 21 8.57 0.99 -8.74
C HIS A 21 8.86 -0.40 -8.18
N ALA A 22 8.98 -0.51 -6.85
CA ALA A 22 9.29 -1.75 -6.18
C ALA A 22 8.21 -2.83 -6.37
N LEU A 23 6.93 -2.46 -6.38
CA LEU A 23 5.84 -3.39 -6.73
C LEU A 23 5.97 -3.94 -8.15
N LYS A 24 6.44 -3.12 -9.09
CA LYS A 24 6.62 -3.50 -10.49
C LYS A 24 7.87 -4.36 -10.72
N THR A 25 8.96 -4.10 -9.99
CA THR A 25 10.29 -4.67 -10.27
C THR A 25 10.81 -5.64 -9.21
N GLY A 26 10.28 -5.59 -7.99
CA GLY A 26 10.84 -6.27 -6.81
C GLY A 26 11.96 -5.50 -6.10
N GLU A 27 12.33 -4.31 -6.56
CA GLU A 27 13.45 -3.53 -6.02
C GLU A 27 13.02 -2.64 -4.83
N TRP A 28 12.95 -3.23 -3.64
CA TRP A 28 12.40 -2.58 -2.45
C TRP A 28 13.33 -1.62 -1.71
N ALA A 29 14.64 -1.63 -2.00
CA ALA A 29 15.65 -0.95 -1.18
C ALA A 29 15.37 0.55 -0.96
N ALA A 30 14.99 1.28 -2.02
CA ALA A 30 14.72 2.72 -1.93
C ALA A 30 13.50 3.03 -1.06
N PHE A 31 12.41 2.26 -1.18
CA PHE A 31 11.22 2.45 -0.36
C PHE A 31 11.50 2.09 1.11
N LEU A 32 12.18 0.97 1.34
CA LEU A 32 12.51 0.49 2.70
C LEU A 32 13.43 1.47 3.46
N ALA A 33 14.32 2.18 2.75
CA ALA A 33 15.17 3.21 3.35
C ALA A 33 14.40 4.42 3.88
N MET A 34 13.19 4.67 3.37
CA MET A 34 12.33 5.76 3.84
C MET A 34 11.50 5.39 5.08
N LEU A 35 11.51 4.13 5.52
CA LEU A 35 10.71 3.71 6.67
C LEU A 35 11.41 4.11 7.98
N SER A 36 10.65 4.70 8.91
CA SER A 36 11.13 4.99 10.25
C SER A 36 11.40 3.70 11.03
N GLU A 37 12.28 3.76 12.04
CA GLU A 37 12.63 2.58 12.85
C GLU A 37 11.43 2.00 13.61
N ASP A 38 10.48 2.85 14.00
CA ASP A 38 9.22 2.50 14.65
C ASP A 38 8.07 2.22 13.66
N PHE A 39 8.39 1.91 12.39
CA PHE A 39 7.38 1.71 11.34
C PHE A 39 6.34 0.66 11.70
N THR A 40 5.08 0.96 11.38
CA THR A 40 3.95 0.05 11.51
C THR A 40 3.18 -0.06 10.20
N PHE A 41 2.49 -1.18 10.00
CA PHE A 41 1.57 -1.29 8.89
C PHE A 41 0.33 -2.10 9.18
N TRP A 42 -0.77 -1.74 8.52
CA TRP A 42 -2.01 -2.50 8.54
C TRP A 42 -2.33 -3.06 7.15
N PHE A 43 -2.67 -4.35 7.09
CA PHE A 43 -3.07 -5.02 5.86
C PHE A 43 -4.39 -5.78 6.05
N PRO A 44 -5.28 -5.84 5.03
CA PRO A 44 -6.65 -6.30 5.27
C PRO A 44 -6.83 -7.82 5.32
N ILE A 45 -5.92 -8.60 4.72
CA ILE A 45 -6.13 -10.04 4.50
C ILE A 45 -4.82 -10.86 4.56
N GLY A 46 -4.96 -12.17 4.78
CA GLY A 46 -3.85 -13.12 4.68
C GLY A 46 -2.92 -13.12 5.91
N ALA A 47 -1.70 -13.63 5.74
CA ALA A 47 -0.75 -13.85 6.85
C ALA A 47 -0.33 -12.55 7.57
N TYR A 48 -0.52 -11.40 6.93
CA TYR A 48 -0.23 -10.08 7.48
C TYR A 48 -1.48 -9.30 7.85
N GLN A 49 -2.64 -9.96 7.95
CA GLN A 49 -3.90 -9.32 8.33
C GLN A 49 -3.79 -8.60 9.69
N GLY A 50 -4.31 -7.39 9.75
CA GLY A 50 -4.29 -6.56 10.95
C GLY A 50 -3.04 -5.68 11.05
N GLU A 51 -2.76 -5.22 12.27
CA GLU A 51 -1.61 -4.35 12.56
C GLU A 51 -0.32 -5.18 12.69
N ASN A 52 0.76 -4.66 12.13
CA ASN A 52 2.10 -5.24 12.10
C ASN A 52 3.11 -4.17 12.52
N VAL A 53 4.13 -4.57 13.27
CA VAL A 53 5.09 -3.64 13.89
C VAL A 53 6.51 -4.05 13.51
N GLY A 54 7.32 -3.04 13.18
CA GLY A 54 8.76 -3.17 12.96
C GLY A 54 9.16 -3.36 11.49
N LYS A 55 10.34 -2.82 11.14
CA LYS A 55 10.89 -2.85 9.78
C LYS A 55 11.14 -4.26 9.28
N ASP A 56 11.62 -5.18 10.10
CA ASP A 56 11.88 -6.57 9.67
C ASP A 56 10.62 -7.26 9.14
N LYS A 57 9.48 -7.04 9.82
CA LYS A 57 8.19 -7.58 9.38
C LYS A 57 7.70 -6.91 8.10
N ALA A 58 7.97 -5.62 7.94
CA ALA A 58 7.67 -4.89 6.72
C ALA A 58 8.51 -5.37 5.52
N VAL A 59 9.82 -5.59 5.73
CA VAL A 59 10.73 -6.15 4.71
C VAL A 59 10.23 -7.52 4.25
N ALA A 60 9.91 -8.42 5.19
CA ALA A 60 9.36 -9.73 4.87
C ALA A 60 8.04 -9.63 4.09
N PHE A 61 7.15 -8.72 4.50
CA PHE A 61 5.88 -8.46 3.82
C PHE A 61 6.10 -8.01 2.37
N PHE A 62 6.84 -6.92 2.14
CA PHE A 62 7.01 -6.34 0.80
C PHE A 62 7.73 -7.30 -0.15
N HIS A 63 8.76 -8.00 0.31
CA HIS A 63 9.39 -9.04 -0.52
C HIS A 63 8.43 -10.20 -0.82
N SER A 64 7.56 -10.61 0.11
CA SER A 64 6.57 -11.66 -0.18
C SER A 64 5.58 -11.23 -1.27
N VAL A 65 5.19 -9.95 -1.29
CA VAL A 65 4.28 -9.39 -2.31
C VAL A 65 4.85 -9.58 -3.71
N THR A 66 6.13 -9.29 -3.94
CA THR A 66 6.73 -9.40 -5.28
C THR A 66 7.29 -10.79 -5.57
N ASN A 67 7.78 -11.52 -4.58
CA ASN A 67 8.47 -12.80 -4.82
C ASN A 67 7.54 -14.01 -4.80
N GLN A 68 6.33 -13.87 -4.25
CA GLN A 68 5.37 -14.97 -4.11
C GLN A 68 4.01 -14.64 -4.72
N VAL A 69 3.48 -13.43 -4.47
CA VAL A 69 2.13 -13.06 -4.89
C VAL A 69 2.10 -12.55 -6.32
N PHE A 70 2.97 -11.59 -6.64
CA PHE A 70 3.05 -10.89 -7.93
C PHE A 70 4.44 -11.06 -8.56
N ILE A 71 4.84 -12.31 -8.85
CA ILE A 71 6.17 -12.65 -9.41
C ILE A 71 6.49 -11.88 -10.71
N GLY A 72 5.48 -11.56 -11.51
CA GLY A 72 5.63 -10.76 -12.74
C GLY A 72 5.52 -9.25 -12.54
N GLY A 73 5.48 -8.78 -11.30
CA GLY A 73 5.22 -7.39 -10.92
C GLY A 73 3.74 -7.02 -10.82
N LEU A 74 3.48 -5.98 -10.04
CA LEU A 74 2.20 -5.31 -9.91
C LEU A 74 2.35 -3.85 -10.38
N SER A 75 1.57 -3.45 -11.39
CA SER A 75 1.55 -2.07 -11.87
C SER A 75 0.46 -1.27 -11.19
N LEU A 76 0.78 -0.05 -10.76
CA LEU A 76 -0.18 0.90 -10.20
C LEU A 76 -0.46 2.04 -11.18
N THR A 77 -1.72 2.44 -11.28
CA THR A 77 -2.17 3.68 -11.92
C THR A 77 -2.76 4.57 -10.86
N LEU A 78 -2.17 5.74 -10.64
CA LEU A 78 -2.66 6.73 -9.69
C LEU A 78 -3.96 7.37 -10.22
N ILE A 79 -5.00 7.36 -9.39
CA ILE A 79 -6.31 7.92 -9.70
C ILE A 79 -6.49 9.27 -8.99
N ASN A 80 -6.17 9.33 -7.71
CA ASN A 80 -6.33 10.53 -6.90
C ASN A 80 -5.32 10.57 -5.75
N VAL A 81 -5.06 11.78 -5.25
CA VAL A 81 -4.24 12.02 -4.06
C VAL A 81 -5.01 12.94 -3.12
N MET A 82 -5.19 12.48 -1.88
CA MET A 82 -5.76 13.28 -0.80
C MET A 82 -4.75 13.40 0.32
N SER A 83 -4.74 14.51 1.06
CA SER A 83 -3.77 14.69 2.13
C SER A 83 -4.27 15.60 3.25
N ASN A 84 -3.68 15.42 4.42
CA ASN A 84 -3.78 16.31 5.57
C ASN A 84 -2.38 16.54 6.14
N GLU A 85 -2.28 17.25 7.27
CA GLU A 85 -1.01 17.60 7.93
C GLU A 85 -0.01 16.45 8.10
N THR A 86 -0.45 15.20 8.28
CA THR A 86 0.44 14.05 8.56
C THR A 86 0.20 12.82 7.68
N SER A 87 -0.90 12.78 6.93
CA SER A 87 -1.31 11.59 6.17
C SER A 87 -1.55 11.94 4.71
N VAL A 88 -1.11 11.05 3.81
CA VAL A 88 -1.37 11.12 2.37
C VAL A 88 -1.98 9.81 1.91
N ILE A 89 -3.09 9.91 1.17
CA ILE A 89 -3.84 8.78 0.62
C ILE A 89 -3.67 8.81 -0.89
N PHE A 90 -3.29 7.66 -1.45
CA PHE A 90 -3.19 7.42 -2.87
C PHE A 90 -4.29 6.44 -3.26
N GLU A 91 -5.26 6.90 -4.03
CA GLU A 91 -6.23 6.02 -4.67
C GLU A 91 -5.63 5.50 -5.96
N VAL A 92 -5.61 4.19 -6.14
CA VAL A 92 -4.94 3.54 -7.26
C VAL A 92 -5.81 2.47 -7.90
N ARG A 93 -5.60 2.25 -9.20
CA ARG A 93 -5.89 0.97 -9.85
C ARG A 93 -4.62 0.15 -9.90
N SER A 94 -4.74 -1.15 -9.65
CA SER A 94 -3.65 -2.11 -9.63
C SER A 94 -3.92 -3.21 -10.66
N GLN A 95 -2.88 -3.62 -11.39
CA GLN A 95 -2.97 -4.67 -12.41
C GLN A 95 -1.71 -5.51 -12.43
N GLY A 96 -1.87 -6.84 -12.49
CA GLY A 96 -0.76 -7.78 -12.59
C GLY A 96 -1.25 -9.22 -12.68
N LYS A 97 -0.36 -10.18 -12.36
CA LYS A 97 -0.73 -11.59 -12.19
C LYS A 97 -0.58 -11.99 -10.73
N MET A 98 -1.68 -12.18 -10.02
CA MET A 98 -1.70 -12.68 -8.64
C MET A 98 -1.69 -14.22 -8.68
N TYR A 99 -0.63 -14.84 -8.17
CA TYR A 99 -0.42 -16.30 -8.24
C TYR A 99 -0.60 -16.86 -9.65
N GLY A 100 -0.17 -16.11 -10.67
CA GLY A 100 -0.30 -16.47 -12.09
C GLY A 100 -1.64 -16.13 -12.75
N HIS A 101 -2.67 -15.78 -11.98
CA HIS A 101 -3.99 -15.40 -12.49
C HIS A 101 -4.10 -13.90 -12.74
N SER A 102 -4.86 -13.50 -13.76
CA SER A 102 -5.12 -12.09 -14.06
C SER A 102 -5.75 -11.40 -12.84
N TYR A 103 -5.11 -10.33 -12.37
CA TYR A 103 -5.54 -9.56 -11.22
C TYR A 103 -5.75 -8.11 -11.62
N GLN A 104 -6.89 -7.56 -11.21
CA GLN A 104 -7.19 -6.14 -11.26
C GLN A 104 -7.95 -5.76 -9.99
N ASN A 105 -7.54 -4.65 -9.37
CA ASN A 105 -8.27 -4.11 -8.23
C ASN A 105 -8.12 -2.59 -8.13
N GLN A 106 -9.00 -1.95 -7.37
CA GLN A 106 -8.78 -0.61 -6.82
C GLN A 106 -8.29 -0.73 -5.39
N ALA A 107 -7.45 0.20 -4.95
CA ALA A 107 -7.01 0.25 -3.56
C ALA A 107 -6.79 1.70 -3.12
N ALA A 108 -6.87 1.94 -1.82
CA ALA A 108 -6.37 3.14 -1.18
C ALA A 108 -5.14 2.78 -0.34
N ILE A 109 -4.00 3.38 -0.68
CA ILE A 109 -2.75 3.28 0.06
C ILE A 109 -2.61 4.54 0.90
N VAL A 110 -2.43 4.39 2.20
CA VAL A 110 -2.28 5.51 3.13
C VAL A 110 -0.90 5.47 3.73
N PHE A 111 -0.17 6.58 3.59
CA PHE A 111 1.09 6.82 4.30
C PHE A 111 0.89 7.89 5.36
N GLU A 112 1.37 7.61 6.57
CA GLU A 112 1.63 8.65 7.57
C GLU A 112 3.11 9.03 7.53
N VAL A 113 3.36 10.32 7.52
CA VAL A 113 4.67 10.92 7.30
C VAL A 113 5.16 11.58 8.59
N ARG A 114 6.43 11.40 8.91
CA ARG A 114 7.12 12.06 10.00
C ARG A 114 8.47 12.57 9.50
N GLY A 115 8.56 13.89 9.26
CA GLY A 115 9.71 14.47 8.58
C GLY A 115 9.87 13.86 7.19
N GLU A 116 11.03 13.30 6.90
CA GLU A 116 11.36 12.68 5.60
C GLU A 116 11.06 11.17 5.55
N GLN A 117 10.40 10.62 6.57
CA GLN A 117 10.15 9.18 6.68
C GLN A 117 8.67 8.83 6.65
N ILE A 118 8.37 7.61 6.22
CA ILE A 118 7.06 6.99 6.40
C ILE A 118 7.08 6.22 7.71
N CYS A 119 6.19 6.57 8.64
CA CYS A 119 6.08 5.91 9.94
C CYS A 119 4.91 4.91 10.00
N ARG A 120 3.93 5.05 9.11
CA ARG A 120 2.82 4.10 9.03
C ARG A 120 2.32 3.92 7.61
N TYR A 121 1.96 2.69 7.27
CA TYR A 121 1.31 2.33 6.02
C TYR A 121 0.00 1.58 6.28
N ARG A 122 -1.04 1.87 5.50
CA ARG A 122 -2.28 1.08 5.50
C ARG A 122 -2.74 0.86 4.08
N GLU A 123 -3.27 -0.32 3.80
CA GLU A 123 -3.90 -0.60 2.51
C GLU A 123 -5.37 -1.02 2.69
N TYR A 124 -6.23 -0.41 1.89
CA TYR A 124 -7.64 -0.76 1.80
C TYR A 124 -7.92 -1.24 0.38
N LEU A 125 -8.28 -2.51 0.25
CA LEU A 125 -8.61 -3.11 -1.04
C LEU A 125 -10.07 -2.85 -1.39
N GLY A 126 -10.32 -2.48 -2.65
CA GLY A 126 -11.63 -2.60 -3.24
C GLY A 126 -12.02 -4.07 -3.23
N VAL A 127 -13.15 -4.38 -2.63
CA VAL A 127 -13.67 -5.75 -2.61
C VAL A 127 -15.09 -5.73 -3.15
N LEU A 128 -15.35 -6.58 -4.15
CA LEU A 128 -16.71 -6.89 -4.56
C LEU A 128 -17.25 -7.93 -3.57
N PHE A 129 -18.06 -7.48 -2.62
CA PHE A 129 -18.79 -8.40 -1.77
C PHE A 129 -20.01 -8.91 -2.55
N ARG A 130 -20.07 -10.23 -2.78
CA ARG A 130 -21.26 -10.89 -3.32
C ARG A 130 -22.02 -11.50 -2.16
N ILE A 131 -23.18 -10.95 -1.84
CA ILE A 131 -24.14 -11.59 -0.95
C ILE A 131 -24.82 -12.67 -1.77
N ASP A 132 -24.87 -13.90 -1.25
CA ASP A 132 -25.71 -14.95 -1.82
C ASP A 132 -27.16 -14.48 -1.72
N SER A 133 -27.83 -14.30 -2.87
CA SER A 133 -29.21 -13.82 -2.95
C SER A 133 -30.20 -14.68 -2.17
N SER A 134 -29.85 -15.93 -1.80
CA SER A 134 -30.66 -16.79 -0.94
C SER A 134 -30.70 -16.36 0.55
N THR A 135 -29.89 -15.38 0.96
CA THR A 135 -29.76 -14.93 2.36
C THR A 135 -30.33 -13.53 2.63
N ILE A 136 -30.88 -12.86 1.61
CA ILE A 136 -31.56 -11.57 1.76
C ILE A 136 -33.06 -11.86 1.93
N PRO A 137 -33.67 -11.60 3.11
CA PRO A 137 -35.12 -11.67 3.26
C PRO A 137 -35.79 -10.59 2.41
N GLU A 138 -36.95 -10.90 1.80
CA GLU A 138 -37.80 -9.92 1.09
C GLU A 138 -38.20 -8.72 1.97
#